data_AF-A0A3B5KPT3-F1
#
_entry.id   AF-A0A3B5KPT3-F1
#
_cell.length_a   1.000
_cell.length_b   1.000
_cell.length_c   1.000
_cell.angle_alpha   90.00
_cell.angle_beta   90.00
_cell.angle_gamma   90.00
#
_symmetry.space_group_name_H-M   'P 1'
#
loop_
_entity.id
_entity.type
_entity.pdbx_description
1 polymer ?
#
loop_
_entity_poly.entity_id
_entity_poly.type
_entity_poly.pdbx_seq_one_letter_code
_entity_poly.pdbx_strand_id
1 'polypeptide(L)'
;MAKEDILNTLEELGQEEFEKFKWFLQQPETLPELPAIKKKCLEGAKTLDIVDLMMQIYTLDRCREMICKILEKINRNDLSFYQENIKDLQQNIYLLI
;
A
#
# COMPACT_ATOMS: atom_id res chain seq x y z
N MET A 1 -2.68 -7.77 8.35
CA MET A 1 -2.42 -6.33 8.42
C MET A 1 -3.59 -5.70 9.14
N ALA A 2 -3.33 -4.93 10.18
CA ALA A 2 -4.28 -4.05 10.86
C ALA A 2 -4.05 -2.59 10.41
N LYS A 3 -4.94 -1.69 10.84
CA LYS A 3 -4.82 -0.25 10.54
C LYS A 3 -3.53 0.34 11.12
N GLU A 4 -3.14 -0.12 12.31
CA GLU A 4 -1.92 0.28 12.99
C GLU A 4 -0.67 -0.13 12.22
N ASP A 5 -0.66 -1.30 11.58
CA ASP A 5 0.47 -1.75 10.74
C ASP A 5 0.69 -0.79 9.57
N ILE A 6 -0.39 -0.36 8.91
CA ILE A 6 -0.34 0.61 7.82
C ILE A 6 0.26 1.92 8.30
N LEU A 7 -0.21 2.42 9.44
CA LEU A 7 0.28 3.67 10.03
C LEU A 7 1.79 3.58 10.28
N ASN A 8 2.24 2.54 10.98
CA ASN A 8 3.65 2.36 11.33
C ASN A 8 4.53 2.34 10.08
N THR A 9 4.13 1.63 9.02
CA THR A 9 4.87 1.60 7.75
C THR A 9 4.96 2.96 7.08
N LEU A 10 3.88 3.74 7.06
CA LEU A 10 3.92 5.07 6.47
C LEU A 10 4.71 6.07 7.32
N GLU A 11 4.82 5.84 8.64
CA GLU A 11 5.68 6.63 9.53
C GLU A 11 7.17 6.33 9.35
N GLU A 12 7.53 5.15 8.84
CA GLU A 12 8.92 4.81 8.48
C GLU A 12 9.36 5.41 7.13
N LEU A 13 8.46 6.04 6.39
CA LEU A 13 8.80 6.77 5.16
C LEU A 13 9.38 8.15 5.49
N GLY A 14 10.51 8.46 4.88
CA GLY A 14 11.03 9.83 4.89
C GLY A 14 10.07 10.79 4.18
N GLN A 15 10.25 12.10 4.38
CA GLN A 15 9.35 13.11 3.81
C GLN A 15 9.24 13.02 2.28
N GLU A 16 10.35 12.84 1.57
CA GLU A 16 10.35 12.71 0.10
C GLU A 16 9.63 11.43 -0.36
N GLU A 17 9.83 10.33 0.37
CA GLU A 17 9.23 9.03 0.07
C GLU A 17 7.72 9.05 0.31
N PHE A 18 7.29 9.73 1.37
CA PHE A 18 5.88 9.90 1.68
C PHE A 18 5.17 10.80 0.66
N GLU A 19 5.83 11.84 0.13
CA GLU A 19 5.27 12.63 -0.96
C GLU A 19 5.18 11.82 -2.28
N LYS A 20 6.17 10.98 -2.59
CA LYS A 20 6.07 10.01 -3.71
C LYS A 20 4.93 9.02 -3.49
N PHE A 21 4.75 8.54 -2.26
CA PHE A 21 3.66 7.63 -1.91
C PHE A 21 2.29 8.27 -2.21
N LYS A 22 2.06 9.51 -1.75
CA LYS A 22 0.85 10.28 -2.08
C LYS A 22 0.70 10.51 -3.58
N TRP A 23 1.79 10.71 -4.31
CA TRP A 23 1.73 10.88 -5.76
C TRP A 23 1.23 9.61 -6.47
N PHE A 24 1.69 8.43 -6.05
CA PHE A 24 1.24 7.14 -6.60
C PHE A 24 -0.19 6.76 -6.23
N LEU A 25 -0.71 7.18 -5.07
CA LEU A 25 -2.13 7.03 -4.72
C LEU A 25 -3.08 7.75 -5.69
N GLN A 26 -2.58 8.75 -6.43
CA GLN A 26 -3.35 9.50 -7.42
C GLN A 26 -3.33 8.82 -8.79
N GLN A 27 -2.40 7.89 -9.03
CA GLN A 27 -2.25 7.29 -10.35
C GLN A 27 -3.19 6.09 -10.47
N PRO A 28 -4.16 6.12 -11.40
CA PRO A 28 -5.05 4.98 -11.63
C PRO A 28 -4.28 3.73 -12.11
N GLU A 29 -3.08 3.89 -12.66
CA GLU A 29 -2.23 2.78 -13.12
C GLU A 29 -1.47 2.08 -11.98
N THR A 30 -1.51 2.58 -10.74
CA THR A 30 -0.85 1.92 -9.60
C THR A 30 -1.48 0.55 -9.32
N LEU A 31 -2.82 0.51 -9.23
CA LEU A 31 -3.64 -0.70 -9.21
C LEU A 31 -4.91 -0.39 -10.01
N PRO A 32 -4.95 -0.74 -11.32
CA PRO A 32 -6.03 -0.37 -12.24
C PRO A 32 -7.45 -0.79 -11.79
N GLU A 33 -7.55 -1.82 -10.96
CA GLU A 33 -8.78 -2.33 -10.38
C GLU A 33 -9.29 -1.51 -9.18
N LEU A 34 -8.47 -0.59 -8.63
CA LEU A 34 -8.82 0.23 -7.48
C LEU A 34 -9.02 1.70 -7.86
N PRO A 35 -9.98 2.41 -7.22
CA PRO A 35 -10.20 3.82 -7.47
C PRO A 35 -9.00 4.66 -7.00
N ALA A 36 -8.50 5.56 -7.84
CA ALA A 36 -7.47 6.52 -7.45
C ALA A 36 -8.00 7.57 -6.46
N ILE A 37 -7.15 8.00 -5.53
CA ILE A 37 -7.50 9.04 -4.56
C ILE A 37 -7.23 10.43 -5.17
N LYS A 38 -8.20 11.34 -5.06
CA LYS A 38 -8.09 12.68 -5.63
C LYS A 38 -6.98 13.48 -4.93
N LYS A 39 -6.13 14.17 -5.72
CA LYS A 39 -5.04 15.04 -5.24
C LYS A 39 -5.43 15.94 -4.06
N LYS A 40 -6.59 16.60 -4.17
CA LYS A 40 -7.10 17.53 -3.14
C LYS A 40 -7.28 16.91 -1.76
N CYS A 41 -7.43 15.58 -1.67
CA CYS A 41 -7.57 14.86 -0.40
C CYS A 41 -6.20 14.49 0.20
N LEU A 42 -5.13 14.55 -0.60
CA LEU A 42 -3.79 14.14 -0.21
C LEU A 42 -2.87 15.34 0.06
N GLU A 43 -3.18 16.49 -0.56
CA GLU A 43 -2.45 17.74 -0.38
C GLU A 43 -2.56 18.22 1.07
N GLY A 44 -1.42 18.34 1.76
CA GLY A 44 -1.37 18.72 3.18
C GLY A 44 -1.86 17.65 4.17
N ALA A 45 -2.32 16.49 3.70
CA ALA A 45 -2.78 15.40 4.55
C ALA A 45 -1.62 14.79 5.36
N LYS A 46 -1.86 14.55 6.65
CA LYS A 46 -0.92 13.85 7.52
C LYS A 46 -1.04 12.35 7.35
N THR A 47 -0.07 11.60 7.87
CA THR A 47 -0.05 10.13 7.79
C THR A 47 -1.37 9.49 8.23
N LEU A 48 -1.90 9.89 9.38
CA LEU A 48 -3.19 9.40 9.89
C LEU A 48 -4.36 9.66 8.92
N ASP A 49 -4.41 10.85 8.32
CA ASP A 49 -5.46 11.20 7.35
C ASP A 49 -5.39 10.31 6.11
N ILE A 50 -4.17 9.98 5.66
CA ILE A 50 -3.94 9.05 4.55
C ILE A 50 -4.41 7.64 4.90
N VAL A 51 -4.07 7.13 6.09
CA VAL A 51 -4.52 5.81 6.55
C VAL A 51 -6.04 5.75 6.60
N ASP A 52 -6.68 6.77 7.17
CA ASP A 52 -8.14 6.85 7.25
C ASP A 52 -8.80 6.89 5.87
N LEU A 53 -8.25 7.70 4.94
CA LEU A 53 -8.74 7.77 3.57
C LEU A 53 -8.63 6.42 2.84
N MET A 54 -7.51 5.72 2.99
CA MET A 54 -7.33 4.40 2.38
C MET A 54 -8.34 3.39 2.94
N MET A 55 -8.57 3.39 4.25
CA MET A 55 -9.54 2.51 4.92
C MET A 55 -11.01 2.85 4.62
N GLN A 56 -11.30 4.08 4.22
CA GLN A 56 -12.64 4.48 3.77
C GLN A 56 -12.92 4.05 2.33
N ILE A 57 -11.91 4.02 1.48
CA ILE A 57 -12.05 3.76 0.04
C ILE A 57 -11.84 2.28 -0.28
N TYR A 58 -10.90 1.63 0.40
CA TYR A 58 -10.47 0.27 0.13
C TYR A 58 -10.77 -0.65 1.33
N THR A 59 -10.94 -1.94 1.05
CA THR A 59 -10.88 -2.95 2.11
C THR A 59 -9.45 -3.10 2.62
N LEU A 60 -9.28 -3.66 3.82
CA LEU A 60 -7.97 -3.86 4.44
C LEU A 60 -6.99 -4.66 3.54
N ASP A 61 -7.47 -5.69 2.85
CA ASP A 61 -6.67 -6.47 1.91
C ASP A 61 -6.21 -5.64 0.70
N ARG A 62 -7.11 -4.79 0.18
CA ARG A 62 -6.80 -3.89 -0.94
C ARG A 62 -5.86 -2.75 -0.52
N CYS A 63 -5.98 -2.26 0.72
CA CYS A 63 -4.99 -1.34 1.30
C CYS A 63 -3.61 -1.99 1.31
N ARG A 64 -3.50 -3.24 1.77
CA ARG A 64 -2.24 -3.98 1.80
C ARG A 64 -1.61 -4.09 0.40
N GLU A 65 -2.40 -4.52 -0.58
CA GLU A 65 -1.95 -4.62 -1.98
C GLU A 65 -1.44 -3.28 -2.50
N MET A 66 -2.20 -2.19 -2.27
CA MET A 66 -1.83 -0.84 -2.70
C MET A 66 -0.53 -0.37 -2.06
N ILE A 67 -0.40 -0.54 -0.74
CA ILE A 67 0.80 -0.12 0.01
C ILE A 67 2.02 -0.88 -0.51
N CYS A 68 1.95 -2.21 -0.58
CA CYS A 68 3.07 -3.01 -1.11
C CYS A 68 3.45 -2.57 -2.52
N LYS A 69 2.47 -2.30 -3.39
CA LYS A 69 2.74 -1.89 -4.77
C LYS A 69 3.42 -0.53 -4.87
N ILE A 70 3.02 0.41 -4.02
CA ILE A 70 3.62 1.75 -4.00
C ILE A 70 5.02 1.68 -3.39
N LEU A 71 5.22 0.93 -2.30
CA LEU A 71 6.54 0.70 -1.69
C LEU A 71 7.54 0.12 -2.70
N GLU A 72 7.09 -0.84 -3.54
CA GLU A 72 7.87 -1.34 -4.68
C GLU A 72 8.29 -0.22 -5.64
N LYS A 73 7.36 0.66 -6.02
CA LYS A 73 7.61 1.75 -6.96
C LYS A 73 8.54 2.83 -6.40
N ILE A 74 8.57 3.04 -5.09
CA ILE A 74 9.46 4.01 -4.43
C ILE A 74 10.76 3.39 -3.91
N ASN A 75 11.01 2.11 -4.21
CA ASN A 75 12.19 1.34 -3.76
C ASN A 75 12.31 1.16 -2.24
N ARG A 76 11.19 1.24 -1.48
CA ARG A 76 11.13 0.92 -0.05
C ARG A 76 10.66 -0.51 0.19
N ASN A 77 11.29 -1.45 -0.51
CA ASN A 77 10.99 -2.89 -0.41
C ASN A 77 11.31 -3.47 0.98
N ASP A 78 12.20 -2.81 1.72
CA ASP A 78 12.51 -3.09 3.13
C ASP A 78 11.28 -2.98 4.03
N LEU A 79 10.34 -2.10 3.68
CA LEU A 79 9.07 -1.89 4.40
C LEU A 79 7.92 -2.71 3.85
N SER A 80 8.12 -3.39 2.71
CA SER A 80 7.09 -4.27 2.20
C SER A 80 6.93 -5.39 3.21
N PHE A 81 5.72 -5.52 3.75
CA PHE A 81 5.36 -6.68 4.55
C PHE A 81 5.56 -7.87 3.65
N TYR A 82 6.67 -8.58 3.84
CA TYR A 82 7.01 -9.78 3.09
C TYR A 82 5.74 -10.59 2.92
N GLN A 83 5.56 -11.12 1.71
CA GLN A 83 4.48 -12.03 1.35
C GLN A 83 4.59 -13.33 2.17
N GLU A 84 4.55 -13.26 3.51
CA GLU A 84 4.19 -14.39 4.34
C GLU A 84 2.81 -14.82 3.86
N ASN A 85 2.81 -15.95 3.15
CA ASN A 85 1.67 -16.76 2.70
C ASN A 85 1.16 -16.65 1.24
N ILE A 86 1.90 -16.16 0.23
CA ILE A 86 1.44 -16.34 -1.18
C ILE A 86 2.39 -17.15 -2.07
N LYS A 87 3.71 -17.16 -1.82
CA LYS A 87 4.61 -18.07 -2.58
C LYS A 87 4.53 -19.52 -2.10
N ASP A 88 4.37 -19.73 -0.79
CA ASP A 88 4.28 -21.09 -0.23
C ASP A 88 2.95 -21.82 -0.54
N LEU A 89 1.87 -21.07 -0.83
CA LEU A 89 0.59 -21.66 -1.25
C LEU A 89 0.50 -21.93 -2.75
N GLN A 90 1.24 -21.19 -3.58
CA GLN A 90 1.34 -21.50 -5.01
C GLN A 90 2.31 -22.66 -5.29
N GLN A 91 3.32 -22.90 -4.45
CA GLN A 91 4.22 -24.04 -4.60
C GLN A 91 3.58 -25.40 -4.22
N ASN A 92 2.62 -25.40 -3.29
CA ASN A 92 2.00 -26.64 -2.78
C ASN A 92 0.91 -27.24 -3.69
N ILE A 93 0.38 -26.51 -4.67
CA ILE A 93 -0.59 -27.08 -5.64
C ILE A 93 0.15 -27.89 -6.72
N TYR A 94 1.37 -27.52 -7.08
CA TYR A 94 2.14 -28.20 -8.14
C TYR A 94 2.77 -29.54 -7.73
N LEU A 95 2.70 -29.93 -6.44
CA LEU A 95 3.23 -31.21 -5.95
C LEU A 95 2.15 -32.26 -5.65
N LEU A 96 0.87 -31.96 -5.91
CA LEU A 96 -0.27 -32.84 -5.62
C LEU A 96 -1.09 -33.23 -6.87
N ILE A 97 -0.54 -33.06 -8.07
CA ILE A 97 -1.10 -33.58 -9.32
C ILE A 97 -0.08 -34.47 -10.03
#